data_AF-A0A8R7TRS5-F1
#
_entry.id   AF-A0A8R7TRS5-F1
#
_cell.length_a   1.000
_cell.length_b   1.000
_cell.length_c   1.000
_cell.angle_alpha   90.00
_cell.angle_beta   90.00
_cell.angle_gamma   90.00
#
_symmetry.space_group_name_H-M   'P 1'
#
loop_
_entity.id
_entity.type
_entity.pdbx_description
1 polymer ?
#
loop_
_entity_poly.entity_id
_entity_poly.type
_entity_poly.pdbx_seq_one_letter_code
_entity_poly.pdbx_strand_id
1 'polypeptide(L)'
;MVGPQYDLVGNPLGAVRATFERAAAAESGGRDPVAAFRSKDWGASEVFRSFLFEQGGLDKVPLLDASNLGLIKPNTLVRFRGMVQDMLGNEFYAGAFKVPT
;
A
#
# COMPACT_ATOMS: atom_id res chain seq x y z
N MET A 1 -1.25 9.45 21.80
CA MET A 1 -1.49 8.75 20.52
C MET A 1 -0.41 9.19 19.55
N VAL A 2 0.51 8.31 19.18
CA VAL A 2 1.54 8.59 18.16
C VAL A 2 0.90 8.31 16.80
N GLY A 3 0.67 9.35 15.99
CA GLY A 3 0.16 9.19 14.63
C GLY A 3 1.17 8.46 13.72
N PRO A 4 0.76 7.96 12.54
CA PRO A 4 1.66 7.21 11.68
C PRO A 4 2.83 8.09 11.26
N GLN A 5 4.06 7.58 11.40
CA GLN A 5 5.32 8.26 11.05
C GLN A 5 5.48 8.50 9.54
N TYR A 6 4.52 8.06 8.72
CA TYR A 6 4.61 7.90 7.28
C TYR A 6 3.63 8.79 6.52
N ASP A 7 4.09 9.36 5.41
CA ASP A 7 3.20 9.93 4.40
C ASP A 7 2.66 8.81 3.50
N LEU A 8 1.55 8.21 3.90
CA LEU A 8 0.93 7.09 3.21
C LEU A 8 0.17 7.51 1.94
N VAL A 9 -0.04 8.80 1.71
CA VAL A 9 -0.80 9.31 0.56
C VAL A 9 0.13 9.98 -0.45
N GLY A 10 0.94 10.95 -0.04
CA GLY A 10 1.83 11.70 -0.92
C GLY A 10 3.18 11.02 -1.17
N ASN A 11 3.53 9.97 -0.43
CA ASN A 11 4.75 9.19 -0.60
C ASN A 11 4.62 7.72 -0.10
N PRO A 12 3.68 6.93 -0.65
CA PRO A 12 3.48 5.54 -0.25
C PRO A 12 4.74 4.69 -0.52
N LEU A 13 5.53 5.00 -1.55
CA LEU A 13 6.80 4.32 -1.82
C LEU A 13 7.81 4.52 -0.69
N GLY A 14 7.92 5.74 -0.15
CA GLY A 14 8.75 6.02 1.01
C GLY A 14 8.31 5.23 2.25
N ALA A 15 7.00 5.07 2.44
CA ALA A 15 6.47 4.25 3.54
C ALA A 15 6.82 2.76 3.39
N VAL A 16 6.73 2.21 2.17
CA VAL A 16 7.16 0.82 1.89
C VAL A 16 8.66 0.64 2.11
N ARG A 17 9.49 1.59 1.68
CA ARG A 17 10.95 1.53 1.93
C ARG A 17 11.27 1.56 3.42
N ALA A 18 10.63 2.43 4.18
CA ALA A 18 10.88 2.54 5.61
C ALA A 18 10.37 1.32 6.40
N THR A 19 9.30 0.65 5.96
CA THR A 19 8.86 -0.63 6.56
C THR A 19 9.87 -1.74 6.28
N PHE A 20 10.39 -1.80 5.05
CA PHE A 20 11.47 -2.73 4.70
C PHE A 20 12.75 -2.48 5.50
N GLU A 21 13.22 -1.24 5.60
CA GLU A 21 14.43 -0.86 6.37
C GLU A 21 14.28 -1.22 7.85
N ARG A 22 13.11 -0.98 8.44
CA ARG A 22 12.81 -1.36 9.82
C ARG A 22 12.85 -2.87 10.00
N ALA A 23 12.26 -3.63 9.08
CA ALA A 23 12.29 -5.09 9.11
C ALA A 23 13.75 -5.60 9.01
N ALA A 24 14.53 -5.09 8.05
CA ALA A 24 15.93 -5.45 7.87
C ALA A 24 16.81 -5.12 9.10
N ALA A 25 16.58 -3.98 9.76
CA ALA A 25 17.27 -3.62 10.99
C ALA A 25 16.88 -4.52 12.18
N ALA A 26 15.60 -4.94 12.26
CA ALA A 26 15.14 -5.84 13.32
C ALA A 26 15.74 -7.25 13.21
N GLU A 27 15.92 -7.76 11.99
CA GLU A 27 16.61 -9.03 11.70
C GLU A 27 18.07 -9.01 12.18
N SER A 28 18.75 -7.87 12.06
CA SER A 28 20.14 -7.69 12.47
C SER A 28 20.32 -7.74 14.01
N GLY A 29 19.22 -7.65 14.77
CA GLY A 29 19.21 -7.61 16.24
C GLY A 29 18.86 -8.96 16.92
N GLY A 30 18.77 -10.06 16.17
CA GLY A 30 18.56 -11.41 16.72
C GLY A 30 17.13 -11.70 17.23
N ARG A 31 16.13 -10.93 16.81
CA ARG A 31 14.71 -11.25 17.05
C ARG A 31 14.22 -12.30 16.04
N ASP A 32 13.28 -13.13 16.49
CA ASP A 32 12.74 -14.26 15.74
C ASP A 32 12.28 -13.85 14.31
N PRO A 33 12.97 -14.32 13.25
CA PRO A 33 12.71 -13.95 11.85
C PRO A 33 11.29 -14.31 11.37
N VAL A 34 10.64 -15.21 12.11
CA VAL A 34 9.41 -15.88 11.69
C VAL A 34 8.21 -14.93 11.66
N ALA A 35 8.18 -13.86 12.45
CA ALA A 35 7.07 -12.90 12.44
C ALA A 35 7.15 -11.93 11.25
N ALA A 36 8.34 -11.45 10.91
CA ALA A 36 8.56 -10.48 9.83
C ALA A 36 8.41 -11.13 8.42
N PHE A 37 8.63 -12.44 8.30
CA PHE A 37 8.60 -13.16 7.02
C PHE A 37 7.23 -13.69 6.57
N ARG A 38 6.21 -13.74 7.44
CA ARG A 38 4.99 -14.55 7.15
C ARG A 38 4.19 -14.08 5.94
N SER A 39 4.22 -12.80 5.59
CA SER A 39 3.42 -12.23 4.50
C SER A 39 4.22 -11.84 3.26
N LYS A 40 5.55 -12.01 3.25
CA LYS A 40 6.45 -11.64 2.14
C LYS A 40 6.41 -10.16 1.73
N ASP A 41 5.86 -9.29 2.57
CA ASP A 41 5.66 -7.87 2.30
C ASP A 41 6.29 -6.96 3.37
N TRP A 42 7.07 -7.56 4.28
CA TRP A 42 7.81 -6.87 5.35
C TRP A 42 6.93 -5.96 6.23
N GLY A 43 5.65 -6.30 6.39
CA GLY A 43 4.67 -5.56 7.20
C GLY A 43 4.03 -4.36 6.51
N ALA A 44 4.34 -4.12 5.22
CA ALA A 44 3.76 -3.00 4.47
C ALA A 44 2.23 -3.11 4.37
N SER A 45 1.68 -4.30 4.10
CA SER A 45 0.22 -4.46 3.94
C SER A 45 -0.53 -4.19 5.23
N GLU A 46 0.03 -4.51 6.40
CA GLU A 46 -0.61 -4.21 7.69
C GLU A 46 -0.67 -2.70 7.93
N VAL A 47 0.41 -1.96 7.61
CA VAL A 47 0.43 -0.50 7.70
C VAL A 47 -0.64 0.13 6.81
N PHE A 48 -0.72 -0.27 5.54
CA PHE A 48 -1.73 0.27 4.62
C PHE A 48 -3.14 -0.20 4.99
N ARG A 49 -3.33 -1.43 5.45
CA ARG A 49 -4.63 -1.93 5.91
C ARG A 49 -5.15 -1.11 7.08
N SER A 50 -4.31 -0.90 8.11
CA SER A 50 -4.70 -0.10 9.28
C SER A 50 -5.03 1.33 8.88
N PHE A 51 -4.18 1.95 8.06
CA PHE A 51 -4.43 3.30 7.54
C PHE A 51 -5.76 3.39 6.76
N LEU A 52 -5.99 2.50 5.81
CA LEU A 52 -7.12 2.57 4.89
C LEU A 52 -8.44 2.24 5.59
N PHE A 53 -8.48 1.21 6.43
CA PHE A 53 -9.72 0.61 6.92
C PHE A 53 -9.97 0.80 8.43
N GLU A 54 -8.93 0.90 9.25
CA GLU A 54 -9.08 1.06 10.70
C GLU A 54 -9.04 2.54 11.10
N GLN A 55 -8.28 3.36 10.36
CA GLN A 55 -8.09 4.79 10.63
C GLN A 55 -8.92 5.70 9.71
N GLY A 56 -9.76 5.14 8.85
CA GLY A 56 -10.59 5.90 7.91
C GLY A 56 -9.79 6.67 6.85
N GLY A 57 -8.57 6.22 6.53
CA GLY A 57 -7.69 6.89 5.56
C GLY A 57 -8.21 6.87 4.13
N LEU A 58 -9.22 6.05 3.82
CA LEU A 58 -9.78 5.90 2.48
C LEU A 58 -10.28 7.24 1.89
N ASP A 59 -10.85 8.11 2.72
CA ASP A 59 -11.35 9.43 2.29
C ASP A 59 -10.22 10.40 1.90
N LYS A 60 -8.99 10.12 2.34
CA LYS A 60 -7.79 10.90 1.99
C LYS A 60 -7.14 10.44 0.69
N VAL A 61 -7.55 9.29 0.15
CA VAL A 61 -7.00 8.72 -1.07
C VAL A 61 -7.84 9.17 -2.27
N PRO A 62 -7.31 9.99 -3.20
CA PRO A 62 -8.06 10.48 -4.35
C PRO A 62 -8.44 9.33 -5.30
N LEU A 63 -9.61 9.47 -5.94
CA LEU A 63 -10.00 8.59 -7.05
C LEU A 63 -9.37 9.14 -8.34
N LEU A 64 -8.45 8.39 -8.93
CA LEU A 64 -7.88 8.66 -10.24
C LEU A 64 -8.94 8.38 -11.32
N ASP A 65 -9.19 9.40 -12.15
CA ASP A 65 -10.06 9.33 -13.31
C ASP A 65 -9.53 10.19 -14.46
N ALA A 66 -10.22 10.20 -15.60
CA ALA A 66 -9.80 10.94 -16.78
C ALA A 66 -9.75 12.47 -16.57
N SER A 67 -10.51 13.02 -15.63
CA SER A 67 -10.60 14.47 -15.38
C SER A 67 -9.44 14.99 -14.54
N ASN A 68 -8.86 14.14 -13.69
CA ASN A 68 -7.75 14.49 -12.81
C ASN A 68 -6.42 13.85 -13.21
N LEU A 69 -6.41 13.10 -14.32
CA LEU A 69 -5.20 12.58 -14.93
C LEU A 69 -4.25 13.74 -15.29
N GLY A 70 -3.05 13.72 -14.71
CA GLY A 70 -2.05 14.79 -14.87
C GLY A 70 -2.14 15.91 -13.82
N LEU A 71 -3.22 15.99 -13.04
CA LEU A 71 -3.33 16.92 -11.91
C LEU A 71 -2.84 16.29 -10.60
N ILE A 72 -2.94 14.97 -10.48
CA ILE A 72 -2.42 14.24 -9.33
C ILE A 72 -0.88 14.20 -9.39
N LYS A 73 -0.24 14.62 -8.30
CA LYS A 73 1.22 14.60 -8.18
C LYS A 73 1.74 13.15 -8.34
N PRO A 74 2.86 12.94 -9.07
CA PRO A 74 3.52 11.65 -9.12
C PRO A 74 3.83 11.10 -7.71
N ASN A 75 3.85 9.77 -7.58
CA ASN A 75 4.03 9.07 -6.30
C ASN A 75 2.92 9.32 -5.28
N THR A 76 1.69 9.61 -5.72
CA THR A 76 0.52 9.67 -4.84
C THR A 76 -0.20 8.33 -4.83
N LEU A 77 -0.64 7.86 -3.65
CA LEU A 77 -1.55 6.73 -3.54
C LEU A 77 -2.92 7.13 -4.09
N VAL A 78 -3.46 6.33 -5.00
CA VAL A 78 -4.76 6.60 -5.63
C VAL A 78 -5.68 5.38 -5.54
N ARG A 79 -6.98 5.63 -5.49
CA ARG A 79 -8.01 4.66 -5.86
C ARG A 79 -8.21 4.78 -7.36
N PHE A 80 -8.46 3.69 -8.07
CA PHE A 80 -8.82 3.76 -9.48
C PHE A 80 -9.92 2.75 -9.78
N ARG A 81 -10.71 2.99 -10.82
CA ARG A 81 -11.70 2.05 -11.35
C ARG A 81 -11.38 1.80 -12.81
N GLY A 82 -10.99 0.57 -13.13
CA GLY A 82 -10.73 0.14 -14.50
C GLY A 82 -11.63 -1.04 -14.89
N MET A 83 -11.86 -1.19 -16.19
CA MET A 83 -12.36 -2.45 -16.74
C MET A 83 -11.16 -3.37 -16.96
N VAL A 84 -11.27 -4.62 -16.50
CA VAL A 84 -10.32 -5.66 -16.89
C VAL A 84 -10.75 -6.13 -18.28
N GLN A 85 -10.03 -5.73 -19.32
CA GLN A 85 -10.24 -6.25 -20.66
C GLN A 85 -9.46 -7.55 -20.84
N ASP A 86 -9.97 -8.45 -21.69
CA ASP A 86 -9.26 -9.66 -22.07
C ASP A 86 -7.90 -9.30 -22.66
N MET A 87 -6.85 -9.67 -21.95
CA MET A 87 -5.48 -9.44 -22.35
C MET A 87 -5.04 -10.60 -23.24
N LEU A 88 -4.47 -10.29 -24.41
CA LEU A 88 -3.90 -11.27 -25.35
C LEU A 88 -2.61 -11.96 -24.83
N GLY A 89 -2.25 -11.78 -23.55
CA GLY A 89 -1.07 -12.36 -22.92
C GLY A 89 -1.22 -12.53 -21.42
N ASN A 90 -0.35 -13.35 -20.81
CA ASN A 90 -0.34 -13.59 -19.37
C ASN A 90 0.26 -12.39 -18.63
N GLU A 91 -0.57 -11.65 -17.91
CA GLU A 91 -0.13 -10.66 -16.92
C GLU A 91 -0.66 -11.03 -15.53
N PHE A 92 0.22 -11.03 -14.53
CA PHE A 92 -0.14 -11.31 -13.15
C PHE A 92 -0.57 -10.03 -12.43
N TYR A 93 -1.87 -9.90 -12.15
CA TYR A 93 -2.41 -8.82 -11.31
C TYR A 93 -2.50 -9.29 -9.85
N ALA A 94 -1.63 -8.77 -8.98
CA ALA A 94 -1.80 -8.90 -7.54
C ALA A 94 -2.71 -7.78 -7.02
N GLY A 95 -4.01 -8.06 -6.92
CA GLY A 95 -5.01 -7.13 -6.38
C GLY A 95 -5.87 -7.79 -5.32
N ALA A 96 -6.10 -7.11 -4.19
CA ALA A 96 -7.09 -7.52 -3.19
C ALA A 96 -8.46 -6.94 -3.57
N PHE A 97 -9.35 -7.78 -4.12
CA PHE A 97 -10.72 -7.38 -4.43
C PHE A 97 -11.63 -7.76 -3.25
N LYS A 98 -12.38 -6.79 -2.71
CA LYS A 98 -13.50 -7.08 -1.80
C LYS A 98 -14.80 -6.95 -2.59
N VAL A 99 -15.56 -8.04 -2.70
CA VAL A 99 -16.92 -8.01 -3.24
C VAL A 99 -17.82 -7.29 -2.22
N PRO A 100 -18.57 -6.24 -2.61
CA PRO A 100 -19.56 -5.65 -1.73
C PRO A 100 -20.66 -6.68 -1.42
N THR A 101 -21.01 -6.84 -0.15
CA THR A 101 -22.18 -7.60 0.32
C THR A 101 -23.27 -6.62 0.72
#